data_AF-A0A961YE27-F1
#
_entry.id   AF-A0A961YE27-F1
#
_cell.length_a   1.000
_cell.length_b   1.000
_cell.length_c   1.000
_cell.angle_alpha   90.00
_cell.angle_beta   90.00
_cell.angle_gamma   90.00
#
_symmetry.space_group_name_H-M   'P 1'
#
loop_
_entity.id
_entity.type
_entity.pdbx_description
1 polymer ?
#
loop_
_entity_poly.entity_id
_entity_poly.type
_entity_poly.pdbx_seq_one_letter_code
_entity_poly.pdbx_strand_id
1 'polypeptide(L)'
;MNRLKNSASPYLLQHAGNPVDWWPWGPEALAEARNTGKPILLSIGYAACHWCHVMAHESFENEQIADVMNRHFINIKVDREERPDIDQLYMTALHMLGQQGGWPLTMFLTSDARPFSGGTYFPPEPRYGRPGFPQVIEQMAAIYNSGDPRIEENAEALVKALSADMHDNSPLPPQDLIRDIISRLLEGADPVNGGLGQAPKFPNPSVLDFFWRHARAGNEAARDHVILTLRRMCLGGIYDHIRGGFCRYSVDEKWLVPHFEKMLYDTAQLIPHLARAWSQTSDDLFRDRIVQSVEWLDREMWIEGQGYA
;
A
#
# COMPACT_ATOMS: atom_id res chain seq x y z
N MET A 1 -23.04 -17.48 2.60
CA MET A 1 -23.84 -16.47 1.87
C MET A 1 -23.25 -15.10 2.18
N ASN A 2 -22.77 -14.39 1.15
CA ASN A 2 -22.06 -13.12 1.27
C ASN A 2 -22.81 -12.09 2.14
N ARG A 3 -22.10 -11.47 3.08
CA ARG A 3 -22.65 -10.57 4.12
C ARG A 3 -22.35 -9.10 3.87
N LEU A 4 -21.60 -8.76 2.82
CA LEU A 4 -21.21 -7.38 2.52
C LEU A 4 -22.38 -6.50 2.07
N LYS A 5 -23.51 -7.09 1.67
CA LYS A 5 -24.73 -6.37 1.28
C LYS A 5 -25.29 -5.40 2.33
N ASN A 6 -24.89 -5.56 3.60
CA ASN A 6 -25.31 -4.70 4.71
C ASN A 6 -24.21 -3.70 5.12
N SER A 7 -23.12 -3.61 4.36
CA SER A 7 -22.01 -2.70 4.66
C SER A 7 -22.37 -1.24 4.32
N ALA A 8 -21.79 -0.29 5.05
CA ALA A 8 -21.86 1.12 4.71
C ALA A 8 -20.81 1.52 3.66
N SER A 9 -19.66 0.84 3.63
CA SER A 9 -18.58 1.09 2.66
C SER A 9 -19.06 0.84 1.22
N PRO A 10 -18.96 1.84 0.33
CA PRO A 10 -19.18 1.65 -1.10
C PRO A 10 -18.23 0.60 -1.70
N TYR A 11 -16.98 0.53 -1.23
CA TYR A 11 -16.01 -0.47 -1.68
C TYR A 11 -16.45 -1.90 -1.32
N LEU A 12 -16.90 -2.13 -0.08
CA LEU A 12 -17.39 -3.46 0.31
C LEU A 12 -18.67 -3.85 -0.43
N LEU A 13 -19.58 -2.90 -0.67
CA LEU A 13 -20.81 -3.14 -1.42
C LEU A 13 -20.54 -3.56 -2.87
N GLN A 14 -19.46 -3.10 -3.51
CA GLN A 14 -19.06 -3.55 -4.85
C GLN A 14 -18.79 -5.06 -4.90
N HIS A 15 -18.40 -5.67 -3.78
CA HIS A 15 -18.12 -7.11 -3.68
C HIS A 15 -19.29 -7.93 -3.14
N ALA A 16 -20.46 -7.32 -2.87
CA ALA A 16 -21.61 -8.02 -2.31
C ALA A 16 -22.23 -9.07 -3.26
N GLY A 17 -21.99 -8.92 -4.57
CA GLY A 17 -22.43 -9.85 -5.61
C GLY A 17 -21.47 -11.01 -5.89
N ASN A 18 -20.26 -10.99 -5.31
CA ASN A 18 -19.25 -12.00 -5.60
C ASN A 18 -19.67 -13.38 -5.07
N PRO A 19 -19.32 -14.49 -5.77
CA PRO A 19 -19.55 -15.85 -5.30
C PRO A 19 -18.76 -16.21 -4.03
N VAL A 20 -17.70 -15.46 -3.71
CA VAL A 20 -16.98 -15.60 -2.44
C VAL A 20 -17.91 -15.25 -1.27
N ASP A 21 -17.92 -16.10 -0.24
CA ASP A 21 -18.69 -15.91 1.00
C ASP A 21 -18.02 -14.88 1.91
N TRP A 22 -17.98 -13.63 1.45
CA TRP A 22 -17.35 -12.55 2.18
C TRP A 22 -18.08 -12.21 3.48
N TRP A 23 -17.28 -12.06 4.52
CA TRP A 23 -17.65 -11.39 5.76
C TRP A 23 -17.01 -10.00 5.83
N PRO A 24 -17.71 -9.00 6.40
CA PRO A 24 -17.02 -7.82 6.90
C PRO A 24 -16.15 -8.20 8.11
N TRP A 25 -15.11 -7.42 8.37
CA TRP A 25 -14.36 -7.61 9.61
C TRP A 25 -15.22 -7.30 10.84
N GLY A 26 -15.34 -8.26 11.74
CA GLY A 26 -16.08 -8.07 12.98
C GLY A 26 -16.14 -9.31 13.87
N PRO A 27 -16.71 -9.18 15.07
CA PRO A 27 -16.77 -10.26 16.06
C PRO A 27 -17.41 -11.56 15.52
N GLU A 28 -18.41 -11.45 14.65
CA GLU A 28 -19.13 -12.59 14.09
C GLU A 28 -18.24 -13.45 13.18
N ALA A 29 -17.50 -12.82 12.26
CA ALA A 29 -16.58 -13.52 11.36
C ALA A 29 -15.44 -14.20 12.13
N LEU A 30 -14.90 -13.50 13.15
CA LEU A 30 -13.85 -14.02 14.02
C LEU A 30 -14.35 -15.16 14.91
N ALA A 31 -15.60 -15.10 15.38
CA ALA A 31 -16.21 -16.18 16.12
C ALA A 31 -16.43 -17.42 15.24
N GLU A 32 -16.90 -17.22 14.00
CA GLU A 32 -17.08 -18.31 13.04
C GLU A 32 -15.76 -19.03 12.72
N ALA A 33 -14.68 -18.27 12.51
CA ALA A 33 -13.35 -18.84 12.30
C ALA A 33 -12.91 -19.71 13.48
N ARG A 34 -13.06 -19.22 14.72
CA ARG A 34 -12.75 -19.99 15.94
C ARG A 34 -13.64 -21.23 16.10
N ASN A 35 -14.94 -21.11 15.86
CA ASN A 35 -15.91 -22.19 16.05
C ASN A 35 -15.69 -23.32 15.04
N THR A 36 -15.36 -22.98 13.80
CA THR A 36 -15.12 -23.95 12.72
C THR A 36 -13.67 -24.45 12.68
N GLY A 37 -12.76 -23.77 13.39
CA GLY A 37 -11.32 -24.01 13.33
C GLY A 37 -10.68 -23.62 11.99
N LYS A 38 -11.44 -23.07 11.04
CA LYS A 38 -10.94 -22.70 9.71
C LYS A 38 -10.00 -21.49 9.79
N PRO A 39 -8.94 -21.45 8.97
CA PRO A 39 -8.11 -20.26 8.83
C PRO A 39 -8.90 -19.12 8.17
N ILE A 40 -8.41 -17.90 8.32
CA ILE A 40 -8.99 -16.70 7.73
C ILE A 40 -8.17 -16.29 6.50
N LEU A 41 -8.86 -15.98 5.40
CA LEU A 41 -8.28 -15.24 4.28
C LEU A 41 -8.78 -13.81 4.38
N LEU A 42 -7.87 -12.89 4.73
CA LEU A 42 -8.16 -11.47 4.88
C LEU A 42 -7.72 -10.73 3.61
N SER A 43 -8.66 -10.05 2.95
CA SER A 43 -8.40 -9.22 1.77
C SER A 43 -8.74 -7.76 2.05
N ILE A 44 -7.70 -6.93 2.15
CA ILE A 44 -7.81 -5.48 2.39
C ILE A 44 -7.61 -4.72 1.08
N GLY A 45 -8.49 -3.76 0.80
CA GLY A 45 -8.40 -2.85 -0.35
C GLY A 45 -9.18 -1.57 -0.09
N TYR A 46 -9.36 -0.75 -1.13
CA TYR A 46 -10.11 0.52 -1.09
C TYR A 46 -10.62 0.85 -2.50
N ALA A 47 -11.55 1.79 -2.60
CA ALA A 47 -12.31 2.04 -3.82
C ALA A 47 -11.46 2.46 -5.04
N ALA A 48 -10.39 3.23 -4.83
CA ALA A 48 -9.54 3.70 -5.94
C ALA A 48 -8.50 2.65 -6.42
N CYS A 49 -8.29 1.58 -5.63
CA CYS A 49 -7.22 0.62 -5.82
C CYS A 49 -7.34 -0.19 -7.13
N HIS A 50 -6.50 0.13 -8.12
CA HIS A 50 -6.51 -0.57 -9.41
C HIS A 50 -6.32 -2.09 -9.28
N TRP A 51 -5.26 -2.54 -8.60
CA TRP A 51 -4.98 -3.97 -8.48
C TRP A 51 -6.02 -4.72 -7.63
N CYS A 52 -6.75 -4.02 -6.77
CA CYS A 52 -7.86 -4.62 -6.03
C CYS A 52 -9.01 -4.94 -6.97
N HIS A 53 -9.32 -4.05 -7.91
CA HIS A 53 -10.31 -4.28 -8.97
C HIS A 53 -9.87 -5.39 -9.93
N VAL A 54 -8.61 -5.39 -10.34
CA VAL A 54 -8.04 -6.45 -11.19
C VAL A 54 -8.19 -7.81 -10.51
N MET A 55 -7.77 -7.93 -9.24
CA MET A 55 -7.88 -9.20 -8.51
C MET A 55 -9.34 -9.60 -8.27
N ALA A 56 -10.23 -8.64 -8.04
CA ALA A 56 -11.66 -8.93 -7.88
C ALA A 56 -12.25 -9.51 -9.16
N HIS A 57 -11.99 -8.89 -10.30
CA HIS A 57 -12.52 -9.33 -11.58
C HIS A 57 -11.91 -10.66 -12.03
N GLU A 58 -10.58 -10.82 -11.88
CA GLU A 58 -9.89 -12.02 -12.33
C GLU A 58 -10.10 -13.22 -11.38
N SER A 59 -10.30 -12.99 -10.08
CA SER A 59 -10.35 -14.06 -9.07
C SER A 59 -11.64 -14.10 -8.26
N PHE A 60 -12.04 -13.00 -7.61
CA PHE A 60 -13.15 -13.04 -6.65
C PHE A 60 -14.54 -13.17 -7.31
N GLU A 61 -14.67 -12.84 -8.59
CA GLU A 61 -15.88 -13.03 -9.40
C GLU A 61 -15.96 -14.43 -10.04
N ASN A 62 -14.85 -15.18 -10.05
CA ASN A 62 -14.80 -16.50 -10.63
C ASN A 62 -15.35 -17.56 -9.66
N GLU A 63 -16.43 -18.25 -10.05
CA GLU A 63 -17.09 -19.26 -9.21
C GLU A 63 -16.16 -20.40 -8.77
N GLN A 64 -15.26 -20.87 -9.64
CA GLN A 64 -14.36 -21.99 -9.32
C GLN A 64 -13.32 -21.57 -8.28
N ILE A 65 -12.78 -20.37 -8.41
CA ILE A 65 -11.81 -19.83 -7.43
C ILE A 65 -12.52 -19.55 -6.10
N ALA A 66 -13.72 -18.95 -6.16
CA ALA A 66 -14.52 -18.70 -4.98
C ALA A 66 -14.91 -19.98 -4.24
N ASP A 67 -15.22 -21.07 -4.94
CA ASP A 67 -15.50 -22.36 -4.33
C ASP A 67 -14.30 -22.91 -3.55
N VAL A 68 -13.08 -22.77 -4.07
CA VAL A 68 -11.86 -23.16 -3.37
C VAL A 68 -11.66 -22.27 -2.14
N MET A 69 -11.85 -20.96 -2.25
CA MET A 69 -11.78 -20.03 -1.12
C MET A 69 -12.79 -20.39 -0.02
N ASN A 70 -14.06 -20.55 -0.38
CA ASN A 70 -15.16 -20.82 0.54
C ASN A 70 -15.04 -22.17 1.25
N ARG A 71 -14.45 -23.16 0.56
CA ARG A 71 -14.18 -24.47 1.14
C ARG A 71 -13.18 -24.36 2.30
N HIS A 72 -12.09 -23.64 2.08
CA HIS A 72 -10.93 -23.67 2.95
C HIS A 72 -10.88 -22.57 4.01
N PHE A 73 -11.48 -21.41 3.76
CA PHE A 73 -11.27 -20.21 4.59
C PHE A 73 -12.58 -19.57 5.05
N ILE A 74 -12.50 -18.86 6.17
CA ILE A 74 -13.40 -17.73 6.44
C ILE A 74 -12.86 -16.52 5.68
N ASN A 75 -13.55 -16.11 4.62
CA ASN A 75 -13.12 -15.02 3.76
C ASN A 75 -13.59 -13.69 4.34
N ILE A 76 -12.66 -12.80 4.70
CA ILE A 76 -12.96 -11.48 5.28
C ILE A 76 -12.48 -10.38 4.32
N LYS A 77 -13.38 -9.44 4.00
CA LYS A 77 -13.08 -8.26 3.18
C LYS A 77 -13.05 -7.02 4.07
N VAL A 78 -12.02 -6.19 3.90
CA VAL A 78 -11.85 -4.93 4.66
C VAL A 78 -11.63 -3.76 3.70
N ASP A 79 -12.32 -2.66 3.99
CA ASP A 79 -12.04 -1.36 3.43
C ASP A 79 -10.99 -0.66 4.29
N ARG A 80 -9.83 -0.37 3.69
CA ARG A 80 -8.74 0.37 4.31
C ARG A 80 -9.16 1.76 4.76
N GLU A 81 -10.05 2.42 4.03
CA GLU A 81 -10.47 3.79 4.33
C GLU A 81 -11.35 3.83 5.59
N GLU A 82 -12.15 2.79 5.82
CA GLU A 82 -12.94 2.66 7.06
C GLU A 82 -12.13 2.08 8.22
N ARG A 83 -11.15 1.19 7.95
CA ARG A 83 -10.36 0.47 8.96
C ARG A 83 -8.84 0.59 8.71
N PRO A 84 -8.28 1.80 8.78
CA PRO A 84 -6.84 2.01 8.60
C PRO A 84 -6.01 1.34 9.71
N ASP A 85 -6.60 1.11 10.89
CA ASP A 85 -6.01 0.39 12.00
C ASP A 85 -5.70 -1.08 11.66
N ILE A 86 -6.64 -1.76 11.00
CA ILE A 86 -6.48 -3.15 10.55
C ILE A 86 -5.48 -3.21 9.40
N ASP A 87 -5.59 -2.30 8.44
CA ASP A 87 -4.68 -2.18 7.31
C ASP A 87 -3.23 -2.05 7.79
N GLN A 88 -2.96 -1.11 8.70
CA GLN A 88 -1.62 -0.86 9.23
C GLN A 88 -1.07 -2.08 9.98
N LEU A 89 -1.89 -2.72 10.82
CA LEU A 89 -1.48 -3.92 11.57
C LEU A 89 -0.99 -5.03 10.63
N TYR A 90 -1.80 -5.36 9.62
CA TYR A 90 -1.49 -6.47 8.73
C TYR A 90 -0.47 -6.12 7.65
N MET A 91 -0.36 -4.85 7.24
CA MET A 91 0.73 -4.38 6.38
C MET A 91 2.08 -4.49 7.10
N THR A 92 2.15 -4.12 8.39
CA THR A 92 3.36 -4.32 9.19
C THR A 92 3.71 -5.80 9.30
N ALA A 93 2.73 -6.67 9.56
CA ALA A 93 2.95 -8.11 9.58
C ALA A 93 3.49 -8.64 8.23
N LEU A 94 3.00 -8.13 7.10
CA LEU A 94 3.49 -8.49 5.77
C LEU A 94 4.96 -8.09 5.58
N HIS A 95 5.36 -6.89 6.00
CA HIS A 95 6.76 -6.45 5.95
C HIS A 95 7.67 -7.31 6.83
N MET A 96 7.19 -7.70 8.02
CA MET A 96 7.92 -8.59 8.92
C MET A 96 8.14 -9.99 8.34
N LEU A 97 7.23 -10.46 7.48
CA LEU A 97 7.38 -11.68 6.69
C LEU A 97 8.35 -11.51 5.50
N GLY A 98 9.02 -10.36 5.39
CA GLY A 98 9.97 -10.05 4.32
C GLY A 98 9.33 -9.77 2.96
N GLN A 99 8.02 -9.59 2.91
CA GLN A 99 7.30 -9.31 1.68
C GLN A 99 7.25 -7.80 1.41
N GLN A 100 7.14 -7.42 0.14
CA GLN A 100 6.87 -6.04 -0.23
C GLN A 100 5.41 -5.70 0.07
N GLY A 101 5.18 -4.55 0.70
CA GLY A 101 3.83 -4.04 0.97
C GLY A 101 3.13 -3.51 -0.28
N GLY A 102 1.80 -3.48 -0.22
CA GLY A 102 0.95 -2.97 -1.28
C GLY A 102 -0.46 -3.51 -1.21
N TRP A 103 -1.32 -3.03 -2.12
CA TRP A 103 -2.71 -3.46 -2.21
C TRP A 103 -3.01 -4.08 -3.59
N PRO A 104 -3.89 -5.09 -3.68
CA PRO A 104 -4.68 -5.68 -2.58
C PRO A 104 -3.77 -6.40 -1.59
N LEU A 105 -4.05 -6.24 -0.30
CA LEU A 105 -3.29 -6.91 0.75
C LEU A 105 -4.03 -8.20 1.09
N THR A 106 -3.40 -9.35 0.82
CA THR A 106 -3.97 -10.69 1.01
C THR A 106 -3.20 -11.41 2.10
N MET A 107 -3.83 -11.60 3.26
CA MET A 107 -3.22 -12.23 4.43
C MET A 107 -3.90 -13.55 4.77
N PHE A 108 -3.10 -14.52 5.19
CA PHE A 108 -3.56 -15.79 5.72
C PHE A 108 -3.33 -15.80 7.23
N LEU A 109 -4.44 -15.94 7.97
CA LEU A 109 -4.45 -15.87 9.42
C LEU A 109 -4.92 -17.19 10.02
N THR A 110 -4.47 -17.47 11.23
CA THR A 110 -5.04 -18.53 12.07
C THR A 110 -6.51 -18.26 12.37
N SER A 111 -7.23 -19.26 12.87
CA SER A 111 -8.65 -19.11 13.25
C SER A 111 -8.91 -18.05 14.33
N ASP A 112 -7.88 -17.65 15.09
CA ASP A 112 -7.89 -16.55 16.04
C ASP A 112 -7.26 -15.25 15.51
N ALA A 113 -7.12 -15.13 14.19
CA ALA A 113 -6.71 -13.94 13.44
C ALA A 113 -5.24 -13.49 13.58
N ARG A 114 -4.34 -14.39 13.99
CA ARG A 114 -2.89 -14.11 13.99
C ARG A 114 -2.30 -14.39 12.59
N PRO A 115 -1.50 -13.49 12.02
CA PRO A 115 -0.94 -13.67 10.68
C PRO A 115 0.14 -14.76 10.68
N PHE A 116 0.17 -15.59 9.64
CA PHE A 116 1.27 -16.55 9.43
C PHE A 116 1.86 -16.51 8.01
N SER A 117 1.13 -15.95 7.04
CA SER A 117 1.59 -15.77 5.67
C SER A 117 0.82 -14.62 5.01
N GLY A 118 1.34 -14.09 3.90
CA GLY A 118 0.68 -13.03 3.17
C GLY A 118 1.37 -12.66 1.87
N GLY A 119 0.69 -11.85 1.08
CA GLY A 119 1.19 -11.27 -0.15
C GLY A 119 0.30 -10.13 -0.60
N THR A 120 0.58 -9.60 -1.78
CA THR A 120 -0.24 -8.55 -2.38
C THR A 120 -1.20 -9.13 -3.41
N TYR A 121 -0.88 -8.93 -4.69
CA TYR A 121 -1.62 -9.44 -5.82
C TYR A 121 -1.20 -10.88 -6.16
N PHE A 122 -2.20 -11.78 -6.30
CA PHE A 122 -2.01 -13.12 -6.84
C PHE A 122 -2.80 -13.27 -8.14
N PRO A 123 -2.17 -13.68 -9.26
CA PRO A 123 -2.86 -13.89 -10.53
C PRO A 123 -3.77 -15.13 -10.44
N PRO A 124 -4.86 -15.21 -11.22
CA PRO A 124 -5.76 -16.37 -11.21
C PRO A 124 -5.04 -17.65 -11.67
N GLU A 125 -4.10 -17.52 -12.60
CA GLU A 125 -3.31 -18.59 -13.17
C GLU A 125 -1.81 -18.35 -12.95
N PRO A 126 -0.97 -19.40 -12.92
CA PRO A 126 0.47 -19.25 -12.78
C PRO A 126 1.07 -18.33 -13.84
N ARG A 127 1.80 -17.31 -13.41
CA ARG A 127 2.45 -16.33 -14.30
C ARG A 127 3.80 -15.89 -13.76
N TYR A 128 4.79 -15.73 -14.64
CA TYR A 128 6.12 -15.20 -14.32
C TYR A 128 6.80 -15.92 -13.13
N GLY A 129 6.66 -17.24 -13.04
CA GLY A 129 7.23 -18.05 -11.96
C GLY A 129 6.50 -17.94 -10.62
N ARG A 130 5.33 -17.28 -10.57
CA ARG A 130 4.46 -17.21 -9.39
C ARG A 130 3.29 -18.19 -9.52
N PRO A 131 2.89 -18.87 -8.44
CA PRO A 131 1.71 -19.73 -8.44
C PRO A 131 0.43 -18.93 -8.70
N GLY A 132 -0.57 -19.61 -9.26
CA GLY A 132 -1.92 -19.05 -9.39
C GLY A 132 -2.62 -19.00 -8.04
N PHE A 133 -3.57 -18.10 -7.87
CA PHE A 133 -4.26 -17.86 -6.61
C PHE A 133 -4.92 -19.14 -6.04
N PRO A 134 -5.58 -20.01 -6.83
CA PRO A 134 -6.10 -21.29 -6.32
C PRO A 134 -5.03 -22.19 -5.70
N GLN A 135 -3.84 -22.26 -6.32
CA GLN A 135 -2.72 -23.04 -5.81
C GLN A 135 -2.21 -22.49 -4.48
N VAL A 136 -2.16 -21.15 -4.35
CA VAL A 136 -1.80 -20.49 -3.09
C VAL A 136 -2.82 -20.82 -2.01
N ILE A 137 -4.12 -20.72 -2.30
CA ILE A 137 -5.22 -21.03 -1.38
C ILE A 137 -5.11 -22.48 -0.88
N GLU A 138 -4.99 -23.44 -1.79
CA GLU A 138 -4.85 -24.86 -1.43
C GLU A 138 -3.59 -25.14 -0.61
N GLN A 139 -2.46 -24.55 -0.99
CA GLN A 139 -1.20 -24.72 -0.29
C GLN A 139 -1.27 -24.16 1.14
N MET A 140 -1.80 -22.95 1.31
CA MET A 140 -1.92 -22.34 2.64
C MET A 140 -2.91 -23.11 3.52
N ALA A 141 -4.01 -23.60 2.94
CA ALA A 141 -4.96 -24.45 3.64
C ALA A 141 -4.33 -25.78 4.07
N ALA A 142 -3.55 -26.42 3.20
CA ALA A 142 -2.84 -27.67 3.52
C ALA A 142 -1.80 -27.46 4.62
N ILE A 143 -1.04 -26.36 4.56
CA ILE A 143 -0.06 -26.00 5.58
C ILE A 143 -0.76 -25.81 6.93
N TYR A 144 -1.83 -25.00 6.99
CA TYR A 144 -2.60 -24.79 8.22
C TYR A 144 -3.18 -26.09 8.80
N ASN A 145 -3.81 -26.92 7.95
CA ASN A 145 -4.45 -28.16 8.41
C ASN A 145 -3.45 -29.28 8.76
N SER A 146 -2.18 -29.16 8.38
CA SER A 146 -1.14 -30.11 8.78
C SER A 146 -0.83 -30.07 10.28
N GLY A 147 -1.24 -28.98 10.97
CA GLY A 147 -0.92 -28.76 12.38
C GLY A 147 0.56 -28.49 12.61
N ASP A 148 1.27 -27.97 11.61
CA ASP A 148 2.69 -27.64 11.70
C ASP A 148 2.92 -26.60 12.82
N PRO A 149 3.70 -26.94 13.88
CA PRO A 149 3.93 -26.04 15.01
C PRO A 149 4.59 -24.73 14.59
N ARG A 150 5.30 -24.70 13.44
CA ARG A 150 5.93 -23.47 12.92
C ARG A 150 4.92 -22.38 12.59
N ILE A 151 3.66 -22.71 12.33
CA ILE A 151 2.60 -21.72 12.08
C ILE A 151 2.32 -20.94 13.35
N GLU A 152 2.11 -21.65 14.46
CA GLU A 152 1.87 -21.06 15.77
C GLU A 152 3.09 -20.28 16.25
N GLU A 153 4.29 -20.83 16.10
CA GLU A 153 5.54 -20.14 16.45
C GLU A 153 5.73 -18.83 15.66
N ASN A 154 5.49 -18.85 14.33
CA ASN A 154 5.58 -17.66 13.49
C ASN A 154 4.51 -16.63 13.85
N ALA A 155 3.28 -17.08 14.08
CA ALA A 155 2.16 -16.23 14.46
C ALA A 155 2.41 -15.55 15.81
N GLU A 156 2.89 -16.28 16.82
CA GLU A 156 3.27 -15.71 18.11
C GLU A 156 4.43 -14.72 18.01
N ALA A 157 5.47 -15.06 17.23
CA ALA A 157 6.61 -14.18 17.01
C ALA A 157 6.18 -12.84 16.37
N LEU A 158 5.29 -12.89 15.36
CA LEU A 158 4.74 -11.71 14.70
C LEU A 158 3.91 -10.87 15.68
N VAL A 159 3.00 -11.48 16.43
CA VAL A 159 2.16 -10.75 17.42
C VAL A 159 3.02 -10.06 18.47
N LYS A 160 4.05 -10.74 18.98
CA LYS A 160 4.96 -10.19 19.99
C LYS A 160 5.71 -8.96 19.48
N ALA A 161 6.21 -9.03 18.24
CA ALA A 161 6.91 -7.91 17.64
C ALA A 161 5.98 -6.73 17.30
N LEU A 162 4.78 -7.01 16.77
CA LEU A 162 3.75 -5.98 16.53
C LEU A 162 3.37 -5.24 17.83
N SER A 163 3.33 -5.95 18.96
CA SER A 163 3.03 -5.36 20.26
C SER A 163 4.18 -4.49 20.81
N ALA A 164 5.43 -4.82 20.46
CA ALA A 164 6.62 -4.08 20.88
C ALA A 164 6.73 -2.72 20.16
N ASP A 165 6.41 -2.67 18.86
CA ASP A 165 6.43 -1.42 18.07
C ASP A 165 5.40 -0.39 18.54
N MET A 166 4.28 -0.82 19.13
CA MET A 166 3.23 0.09 19.61
C MET A 166 3.59 0.86 20.90
N HIS A 167 4.68 0.47 21.59
CA HIS A 167 5.11 1.07 22.86
C HIS A 167 6.57 1.54 22.80
N ASP A 168 7.04 1.97 21.63
CA ASP A 168 8.46 2.29 21.47
C ASP A 168 8.84 3.64 22.09
N ASN A 169 9.35 3.60 23.31
CA ASN A 169 10.09 4.69 23.97
C ASN A 169 11.61 4.59 23.70
N SER A 170 12.03 3.90 22.63
CA SER A 170 13.44 3.78 22.32
C SER A 170 14.12 5.14 22.16
N PRO A 171 15.39 5.26 22.60
CA PRO A 171 16.17 6.45 22.35
C PRO A 171 16.26 6.73 20.85
N LEU A 172 16.33 8.02 20.49
CA LEU A 172 16.50 8.42 19.09
C LEU A 172 17.75 7.76 18.47
N PRO A 173 17.72 7.40 17.18
CA PRO A 173 18.86 6.80 16.50
C PRO A 173 20.11 7.68 16.61
N PRO A 174 21.31 7.10 16.77
CA PRO A 174 22.56 7.86 16.75
C PRO A 174 22.73 8.65 15.44
N GLN A 175 23.32 9.84 15.52
CA GLN A 175 23.48 10.71 14.34
C GLN A 175 24.32 10.06 13.23
N ASP A 176 25.33 9.24 13.57
CA ASP A 176 26.14 8.55 12.57
C ASP A 176 25.33 7.50 11.81
N LEU A 177 24.40 6.81 12.48
CA LEU A 177 23.47 5.89 11.80
C LEU A 177 22.58 6.64 10.81
N ILE A 178 22.07 7.82 11.20
CA ILE A 178 21.26 8.67 10.32
C ILE A 178 22.08 9.11 9.09
N ARG A 179 23.36 9.48 9.28
CA ARG A 179 24.27 9.85 8.20
C ARG A 179 24.51 8.68 7.24
N ASP A 180 24.76 7.49 7.77
CA ASP A 180 24.98 6.27 6.98
C ASP A 180 23.75 5.90 6.16
N ILE A 181 22.55 6.02 6.73
CA ILE A 181 21.29 5.78 6.01
C ILE A 181 21.18 6.71 4.80
N ILE A 182 21.54 7.99 4.94
CA ILE A 182 21.46 8.92 3.81
C ILE A 182 22.49 8.65 2.74
N SER A 183 23.72 8.33 3.12
CA SER A 183 24.74 7.93 2.16
C SER A 183 24.24 6.76 1.32
N ARG A 184 23.67 5.73 1.96
CA ARG A 184 23.08 4.56 1.25
C ARG A 184 21.88 4.92 0.38
N LEU A 185 21.00 5.81 0.85
CA LEU A 185 19.86 6.26 0.05
C LEU A 185 20.31 7.04 -1.19
N LEU A 186 21.36 7.87 -1.07
CA LEU A 186 21.96 8.58 -2.20
C LEU A 186 22.69 7.64 -3.16
N GLU A 187 23.33 6.58 -2.67
CA GLU A 187 23.93 5.54 -3.53
C GLU A 187 22.87 4.80 -4.36
N GLY A 188 21.68 4.56 -3.78
CA GLY A 188 20.54 3.93 -4.47
C GLY A 188 19.67 4.91 -5.28
N ALA A 189 20.03 6.20 -5.30
CA ALA A 189 19.27 7.24 -5.97
C ALA A 189 19.59 7.29 -7.47
N ASP A 190 18.59 7.57 -8.30
CA ASP A 190 18.82 7.71 -9.75
C ASP A 190 19.41 9.12 -10.05
N PRO A 191 20.67 9.21 -10.52
CA PRO A 191 21.31 10.50 -10.79
C PRO A 191 20.85 11.17 -12.09
N VAL A 192 20.09 10.46 -12.94
CA VAL A 192 19.63 10.93 -14.25
C VAL A 192 18.17 11.37 -14.18
N ASN A 193 17.29 10.52 -13.66
CA ASN A 193 15.85 10.75 -13.61
C ASN A 193 15.34 11.11 -12.21
N GLY A 194 16.19 11.11 -11.18
CA GLY A 194 15.75 11.32 -9.80
C GLY A 194 14.86 10.19 -9.26
N GLY A 195 14.50 10.30 -7.99
CA GLY A 195 13.84 9.24 -7.23
C GLY A 195 14.80 8.14 -6.81
N LEU A 196 14.21 7.11 -6.19
CA LEU A 196 14.94 5.95 -5.72
C LEU A 196 14.75 4.77 -6.68
N GLY A 197 15.82 3.99 -6.88
CA GLY A 197 15.75 2.71 -7.56
C GLY A 197 15.33 2.78 -9.03
N GLN A 198 14.75 1.67 -9.49
CA GLN A 198 14.34 1.44 -10.88
C GLN A 198 12.80 1.49 -11.01
N ALA A 199 12.27 1.10 -12.16
CA ALA A 199 10.83 0.94 -12.37
C ALA A 199 10.23 -0.19 -11.49
N PRO A 200 9.01 -0.02 -10.94
CA PRO A 200 8.18 1.20 -10.93
C PRO A 200 8.70 2.24 -9.93
N LYS A 201 8.54 3.53 -10.25
CA LYS A 201 9.02 4.64 -9.42
C LYS A 201 7.91 5.37 -8.67
N PHE A 202 8.14 5.57 -7.37
CA PHE A 202 7.24 6.28 -6.45
C PHE A 202 7.84 7.63 -6.01
N PRO A 203 7.04 8.70 -5.85
CA PRO A 203 7.52 10.00 -5.41
C PRO A 203 8.20 10.02 -4.03
N ASN A 204 7.81 9.10 -3.13
CA ASN A 204 8.36 8.94 -1.77
C ASN A 204 8.54 10.26 -0.97
N PRO A 205 7.46 11.02 -0.68
CA PRO A 205 7.55 12.32 0.00
C PRO A 205 8.34 12.29 1.31
N SER A 206 8.20 11.23 2.12
CA SER A 206 8.96 11.06 3.37
C SER A 206 10.48 10.99 3.14
N VAL A 207 10.93 10.35 2.06
CA VAL A 207 12.35 10.34 1.68
C VAL A 207 12.79 11.72 1.21
N LEU A 208 11.96 12.42 0.42
CA LEU A 208 12.24 13.79 0.01
C LEU A 208 12.35 14.73 1.22
N ASP A 209 11.51 14.56 2.25
CA ASP A 209 11.61 15.31 3.49
C ASP A 209 12.93 15.01 4.22
N PHE A 210 13.31 13.73 4.29
CA PHE A 210 14.54 13.29 4.93
C PHE A 210 15.79 13.88 4.25
N PHE A 211 15.83 13.90 2.91
CA PHE A 211 16.87 14.59 2.14
C PHE A 211 16.84 16.10 2.36
N TRP A 212 15.65 16.74 2.38
CA TRP A 212 15.55 18.18 2.67
C TRP A 212 16.11 18.56 4.05
N ARG A 213 15.88 17.72 5.07
CA ARG A 213 16.43 17.95 6.42
C ARG A 213 17.95 17.95 6.40
N HIS A 214 18.55 17.08 5.59
CA HIS A 214 20.01 17.01 5.47
C HIS A 214 20.61 18.05 4.53
N ALA A 215 19.87 18.46 3.50
CA ALA A 215 20.20 19.64 2.72
C ALA A 215 20.34 20.89 3.62
N ARG A 216 19.42 21.07 4.58
CA ARG A 216 19.50 22.16 5.58
C ARG A 216 20.70 22.02 6.52
N ALA A 217 21.19 20.80 6.73
CA ALA A 217 22.41 20.53 7.49
C ALA A 217 23.70 20.64 6.64
N GLY A 218 23.60 21.10 5.39
CA GLY A 218 24.75 21.33 4.50
C GLY A 218 25.03 20.23 3.47
N ASN A 219 24.19 19.20 3.36
CA ASN A 219 24.36 18.16 2.34
C ASN A 219 23.80 18.61 0.98
N GLU A 220 24.65 19.19 0.14
CA GLU A 220 24.25 19.68 -1.19
C GLU A 220 23.80 18.57 -2.14
N ALA A 221 24.40 17.37 -2.06
CA ALA A 221 23.99 16.24 -2.90
C ALA A 221 22.54 15.83 -2.62
N ALA A 222 22.12 15.85 -1.34
CA ALA A 222 20.73 15.60 -0.96
C ALA A 222 19.77 16.68 -1.51
N ARG A 223 20.18 17.96 -1.45
CA ARG A 223 19.42 19.08 -2.03
C ARG A 223 19.22 18.87 -3.54
N ASP A 224 20.31 18.66 -4.24
CA ASP A 224 20.33 18.62 -5.71
C ASP A 224 19.57 17.40 -6.21
N HIS A 225 19.66 16.26 -5.51
CA HIS A 225 18.88 15.07 -5.83
C HIS A 225 17.37 15.30 -5.67
N VAL A 226 16.92 15.99 -4.61
CA VAL A 226 15.50 16.31 -4.44
C VAL A 226 15.00 17.24 -5.53
N ILE A 227 15.76 18.28 -5.88
CA ILE A 227 15.41 19.22 -6.95
C ILE A 227 15.32 18.48 -8.30
N LEU A 228 16.29 17.62 -8.61
CA LEU A 228 16.27 16.78 -9.81
C LEU A 228 15.00 15.91 -9.84
N THR A 229 14.71 15.22 -8.74
CA THR A 229 13.54 14.34 -8.61
C THR A 229 12.24 15.07 -8.85
N LEU A 230 12.03 16.21 -8.17
CA LEU A 230 10.84 17.03 -8.33
C LEU A 230 10.72 17.55 -9.77
N ARG A 231 11.81 18.06 -10.36
CA ARG A 231 11.80 18.56 -11.74
C ARG A 231 11.44 17.45 -12.74
N ARG A 232 11.99 16.25 -12.57
CA ARG A 232 11.70 15.10 -13.42
C ARG A 232 10.25 14.65 -13.31
N MET A 233 9.69 14.62 -12.10
CA MET A 233 8.26 14.33 -11.91
C MET A 233 7.37 15.41 -12.53
N CYS A 234 7.70 16.70 -12.36
CA CYS A 234 6.92 17.83 -12.90
C CYS A 234 6.92 17.92 -14.43
N LEU A 235 7.93 17.34 -15.08
CA LEU A 235 8.06 17.26 -16.54
C LEU A 235 7.59 15.90 -17.10
N GLY A 236 7.49 14.88 -16.25
CA GLY A 236 7.07 13.53 -16.63
C GLY A 236 5.55 13.39 -16.74
N GLY A 237 5.09 12.25 -17.25
CA GLY A 237 3.68 11.89 -17.32
C GLY A 237 3.08 11.47 -15.98
N ILE A 238 3.89 11.28 -14.92
CA ILE A 238 3.38 11.15 -13.54
C ILE A 238 2.57 12.38 -13.11
N TYR A 239 2.90 13.56 -13.64
CA TYR A 239 2.09 14.76 -13.45
C TYR A 239 1.02 14.87 -14.54
N ASP A 240 -0.23 15.12 -14.16
CA ASP A 240 -1.31 15.33 -15.12
C ASP A 240 -1.25 16.77 -15.66
N HIS A 241 -0.69 16.92 -16.87
CA HIS A 241 -0.52 18.22 -17.52
C HIS A 241 -1.84 18.86 -18.01
N ILE A 242 -2.96 18.13 -17.97
CA ILE A 242 -4.26 18.62 -18.43
C ILE A 242 -5.08 19.14 -17.24
N ARG A 243 -5.19 18.34 -16.17
CA ARG A 243 -6.04 18.65 -15.01
C ARG A 243 -5.27 18.97 -13.73
N GLY A 244 -3.96 18.81 -13.71
CA GLY A 244 -3.15 18.94 -12.50
C GLY A 244 -3.22 17.72 -11.58
N GLY A 245 -2.36 17.75 -10.57
CA GLY A 245 -2.18 16.65 -9.62
C GLY A 245 -1.19 15.59 -10.10
N PHE A 246 -0.68 14.81 -9.15
CA PHE A 246 0.25 13.71 -9.39
C PHE A 246 -0.47 12.37 -9.33
N CYS A 247 -0.16 11.52 -10.30
CA CYS A 247 -0.45 10.10 -10.22
C CYS A 247 0.44 9.44 -9.16
N ARG A 248 -0.05 8.37 -8.56
CA ARG A 248 0.59 7.71 -7.41
C ARG A 248 2.03 7.26 -7.70
N TYR A 249 2.26 6.70 -8.88
CA TYR A 249 3.57 6.21 -9.29
C TYR A 249 3.68 6.13 -10.82
N SER A 250 4.91 5.95 -11.29
CA SER A 250 5.24 5.70 -12.69
C SER A 250 5.63 4.24 -12.88
N VAL A 251 5.11 3.58 -13.92
CA VAL A 251 5.49 2.19 -14.22
C VAL A 251 6.86 2.10 -14.87
N ASP A 252 7.44 3.21 -15.32
CA ASP A 252 8.81 3.31 -15.83
C ASP A 252 9.71 4.22 -14.97
N GLU A 253 11.01 4.12 -15.19
CA GLU A 253 12.07 4.83 -14.46
C GLU A 253 12.19 6.34 -14.77
N LYS A 254 11.59 6.80 -15.87
CA LYS A 254 11.71 8.18 -16.38
C LYS A 254 10.51 9.06 -15.99
N TRP A 255 9.57 8.52 -15.22
CA TRP A 255 8.34 9.18 -14.81
C TRP A 255 7.35 9.44 -15.95
N LEU A 256 7.41 8.69 -17.06
CA LEU A 256 6.66 9.00 -18.29
C LEU A 256 5.27 8.35 -18.34
N VAL A 257 5.15 7.13 -17.86
CA VAL A 257 3.94 6.31 -17.95
C VAL A 257 3.34 6.20 -16.55
N PRO A 258 2.31 7.02 -16.23
CA PRO A 258 1.70 6.99 -14.92
C PRO A 258 0.89 5.70 -14.71
N HIS A 259 0.84 5.25 -13.46
CA HIS A 259 -0.32 4.53 -12.96
C HIS A 259 -1.40 5.56 -12.64
N PHE A 260 -2.43 5.68 -13.49
CA PHE A 260 -3.40 6.79 -13.54
C PHE A 260 -4.26 7.03 -12.28
N GLU A 261 -4.05 6.27 -11.21
CA GLU A 261 -4.64 6.55 -9.89
C GLU A 261 -4.04 7.84 -9.31
N LYS A 262 -4.91 8.78 -8.92
CA LYS A 262 -4.56 10.01 -8.20
C LYS A 262 -5.31 10.03 -6.87
N MET A 263 -4.60 10.23 -5.77
CA MET A 263 -5.18 10.39 -4.45
C MET A 263 -4.80 11.74 -3.84
N LEU A 264 -5.64 12.23 -2.93
CA LEU A 264 -5.43 13.46 -2.18
C LEU A 264 -4.00 13.54 -1.63
N TYR A 265 -3.58 12.52 -0.90
CA TYR A 265 -2.33 12.55 -0.16
C TYR A 265 -1.09 12.50 -1.07
N ASP A 266 -1.18 11.86 -2.24
CA ASP A 266 -0.06 11.79 -3.19
C ASP A 266 0.29 13.20 -3.70
N THR A 267 -0.73 13.99 -4.03
CA THR A 267 -0.54 15.38 -4.49
C THR A 267 -0.24 16.31 -3.31
N ALA A 268 -1.02 16.24 -2.24
CA ALA A 268 -0.89 17.16 -1.10
C ALA A 268 0.48 17.10 -0.43
N GLN A 269 1.06 15.90 -0.28
CA GLN A 269 2.38 15.73 0.33
C GLN A 269 3.52 16.29 -0.53
N LEU A 270 3.35 16.40 -1.85
CA LEU A 270 4.37 16.94 -2.75
C LEU A 270 4.42 18.47 -2.77
N ILE A 271 3.33 19.15 -2.45
CA ILE A 271 3.25 20.63 -2.49
C ILE A 271 4.33 21.30 -1.62
N PRO A 272 4.56 20.91 -0.34
CA PRO A 272 5.64 21.48 0.47
C PRO A 272 7.04 21.26 -0.13
N HIS A 273 7.25 20.14 -0.83
CA HIS A 273 8.53 19.83 -1.48
C HIS A 273 8.75 20.71 -2.71
N LEU A 274 7.72 20.91 -3.52
CA LEU A 274 7.74 21.84 -4.65
C LEU A 274 7.99 23.27 -4.17
N ALA A 275 7.34 23.71 -3.09
CA ALA A 275 7.53 25.04 -2.52
C ALA A 275 8.96 25.27 -2.04
N ARG A 276 9.56 24.25 -1.39
CA ARG A 276 10.99 24.30 -1.01
C ARG A 276 11.89 24.37 -2.23
N ALA A 277 11.63 23.56 -3.26
CA ALA A 277 12.41 23.61 -4.50
C ALA A 277 12.30 24.96 -5.21
N TRP A 278 11.10 25.53 -5.30
CA TRP A 278 10.88 26.89 -5.81
C TRP A 278 11.65 27.93 -5.01
N SER A 279 11.59 27.88 -3.67
CA SER A 279 12.32 28.84 -2.82
C SER A 279 13.84 28.81 -2.99
N GLN A 280 14.39 27.66 -3.38
CA GLN A 280 15.84 27.46 -3.58
C GLN A 280 16.29 27.81 -4.99
N THR A 281 15.41 27.66 -5.99
CA THR A 281 15.78 27.74 -7.41
C THR A 281 15.15 28.92 -8.15
N SER A 282 14.06 29.49 -7.63
CA SER A 282 13.18 30.42 -8.33
C SER A 282 12.68 29.92 -9.69
N ASP A 283 12.65 28.60 -9.90
CA ASP A 283 12.17 27.99 -11.14
C ASP A 283 10.64 27.96 -11.19
N ASP A 284 10.05 28.74 -12.10
CA ASP A 284 8.60 28.87 -12.25
C ASP A 284 7.90 27.53 -12.54
N LEU A 285 8.60 26.51 -13.05
CA LEU A 285 8.05 25.16 -13.16
C LEU A 285 7.44 24.68 -11.85
N PHE A 286 8.15 24.86 -10.73
CA PHE A 286 7.64 24.41 -9.43
C PHE A 286 6.45 25.23 -8.97
N ARG A 287 6.47 26.54 -9.20
CA ARG A 287 5.35 27.44 -8.87
C ARG A 287 4.08 27.06 -9.63
N ASP A 288 4.19 26.85 -10.93
CA ASP A 288 3.05 26.49 -11.77
C ASP A 288 2.44 25.16 -11.34
N ARG A 289 3.28 24.18 -10.98
CA ARG A 289 2.83 22.86 -10.51
C ARG A 289 2.16 22.93 -9.14
N ILE A 290 2.64 23.79 -8.23
CA ILE A 290 1.96 24.05 -6.96
C ILE A 290 0.54 24.58 -7.20
N VAL A 291 0.41 25.62 -8.02
CA VAL A 291 -0.90 26.26 -8.30
C VAL A 291 -1.87 25.27 -8.90
N GLN A 292 -1.46 24.58 -9.96
CA GLN A 292 -2.30 23.58 -10.63
C GLN A 292 -2.64 22.38 -9.74
N SER A 293 -1.73 21.95 -8.87
CA SER A 293 -2.00 20.89 -7.88
C SER A 293 -3.04 21.33 -6.85
N VAL A 294 -2.98 22.58 -6.36
CA VAL A 294 -3.99 23.11 -5.43
C VAL A 294 -5.35 23.23 -6.13
N GLU A 295 -5.40 23.75 -7.36
CA GLU A 295 -6.62 23.83 -8.15
C GLU A 295 -7.23 22.45 -8.41
N TRP A 296 -6.41 21.41 -8.60
CA TRP A 296 -6.87 20.03 -8.71
C TRP A 296 -7.45 19.52 -7.39
N LEU A 297 -6.79 19.76 -6.26
CA LEU A 297 -7.29 19.37 -4.94
C LEU A 297 -8.65 20.01 -4.66
N ASP A 298 -8.77 21.32 -4.89
CA ASP A 298 -10.00 22.08 -4.66
C ASP A 298 -11.16 21.62 -5.55
N ARG A 299 -10.86 21.22 -6.79
CA ARG A 299 -11.88 20.82 -7.74
C ARG A 299 -12.33 19.37 -7.57
N GLU A 300 -11.39 18.45 -7.33
CA GLU A 300 -11.64 17.02 -7.42
C GLU A 300 -11.72 16.34 -6.05
N MET A 301 -11.06 16.88 -5.03
CA MET A 301 -10.96 16.26 -3.71
C MET A 301 -11.75 17.01 -2.64
N TRP A 302 -12.23 18.23 -2.88
CA TRP A 302 -13.05 18.97 -1.93
C TRP A 302 -14.51 18.52 -1.97
N ILE A 303 -15.05 18.18 -0.81
CA ILE A 303 -16.46 17.88 -0.61
C ILE A 303 -17.08 19.00 0.22
N GLU A 304 -18.07 19.69 -0.36
CA GLU A 304 -18.76 20.80 0.29
C GLU A 304 -19.36 20.38 1.64
N GLY A 305 -19.02 21.11 2.70
CA GLY A 305 -19.48 20.83 4.06
C GLY A 305 -18.78 19.66 4.77
N GLN A 306 -17.84 18.96 4.13
CA GLN A 306 -17.11 17.82 4.72
C GLN A 306 -15.59 18.03 4.75
N GLY A 307 -15.01 18.69 3.74
CA GLY A 307 -13.58 18.93 3.61
C GLY A 307 -12.96 18.11 2.48
N TYR A 308 -11.63 17.92 2.53
CA TYR A 308 -10.93 17.13 1.53
C TYR A 308 -11.11 15.62 1.77
N ALA A 309 -11.42 14.87 0.72
CA ALA A 309 -11.52 13.41 0.67
C ALA A 309 -10.32 12.78 -0.06
#